data_AF-A0A523SNJ0-F1
#
_entry.id   AF-A0A523SNJ0-F1
#
_cell.length_a   1.000
_cell.length_b   1.000
_cell.length_c   1.000
_cell.angle_alpha   90.00
_cell.angle_beta   90.00
_cell.angle_gamma   90.00
#
_symmetry.space_group_name_H-M   'P 1'
#
loop_
_entity.id
_entity.type
_entity.pdbx_description
1 polymer ?
#
loop_
_entity_poly.entity_id
_entity_poly.type
_entity_poly.pdbx_seq_one_letter_code
_entity_poly.pdbx_strand_id
1 'polypeptide(L)'
;MLRNKNVVSLILMATLLVTLSPFLMVIYAQPNSQEQQNVKEQMFMEIAIQARERAYELRDIVIEEIGNITNEIEDLLNEADTLLAEGSIQKAIQAMNKYRNAYRHLHRYLEQHGVDIEAPEKARGILVAINRTYTRMERLNNTINAVNSTLGETDPNYGQVKTYLEWGWGNLTEAADNLKLANQSMYLEPPNITWAAHNLTEANKNIQEAHAALKLIACWTNHWRIRNFLGALNRTRERIRVRIQERLQQEGFNLTAVLEKLGYTSLEDFHQEIDALMENAKQKMEIREAVQDMWTIREKLREMDLELQNRWQGS
;
A
#
# COMPACT_ATOMS: atom_id res chain seq x y z
N MET A 1 -3.95 -19.22 -40.07
CA MET A 1 -4.23 -18.03 -39.22
C MET A 1 -2.92 -17.61 -38.56
N LEU A 2 -2.29 -16.52 -39.01
CA LEU A 2 -0.97 -16.09 -38.52
C LEU A 2 -1.12 -15.44 -37.14
N ARG A 3 -1.01 -16.25 -36.08
CA ARG A 3 -1.09 -15.82 -34.69
C ARG A 3 0.23 -15.13 -34.33
N ASN A 4 0.16 -13.83 -34.04
CA ASN A 4 1.32 -12.95 -33.87
C ASN A 4 2.05 -13.31 -32.57
N LYS A 5 3.20 -14.00 -32.68
CA LYS A 5 4.04 -14.50 -31.57
C LYS A 5 4.44 -13.39 -30.57
N ASN A 6 4.42 -12.13 -31.01
CA ASN A 6 4.74 -10.98 -30.18
C ASN A 6 3.61 -10.60 -29.21
N VAL A 7 2.35 -10.90 -29.52
CA VAL A 7 1.20 -10.62 -28.64
C VAL A 7 1.12 -11.63 -27.49
N VAL A 8 1.49 -12.89 -27.75
CA VAL A 8 1.51 -13.98 -26.76
C VAL A 8 2.62 -13.74 -25.72
N SER A 9 3.83 -13.33 -26.15
CA SER A 9 4.91 -12.95 -25.23
C SER A 9 4.58 -11.73 -24.35
N LEU A 10 3.72 -10.83 -24.84
CA LEU A 10 3.31 -9.62 -24.13
C LEU A 10 2.24 -9.93 -23.06
N ILE A 11 1.30 -10.83 -23.36
CA ILE A 11 0.30 -11.32 -22.40
C ILE A 11 0.96 -12.15 -21.29
N LEU A 12 1.98 -12.95 -21.62
CA LEU A 12 2.79 -13.72 -20.65
C LEU A 12 3.67 -12.85 -19.76
N MET A 13 4.26 -11.77 -20.28
CA MET A 13 4.94 -10.78 -19.44
C MET A 13 3.94 -10.00 -18.58
N ALA A 14 2.76 -9.69 -19.10
CA ALA A 14 1.72 -8.98 -18.36
C ALA A 14 1.17 -9.83 -17.21
N THR A 15 0.91 -11.14 -17.39
CA THR A 15 0.51 -12.01 -16.28
C THR A 15 1.62 -12.15 -15.24
N LEU A 16 2.89 -12.31 -15.64
CA LEU A 16 4.01 -12.34 -14.71
C LEU A 16 4.22 -11.01 -13.95
N LEU A 17 4.08 -9.87 -14.61
CA LEU A 17 4.19 -8.53 -14.00
C LEU A 17 2.98 -8.17 -13.13
N VAL A 18 1.77 -8.54 -13.54
CA VAL A 18 0.53 -8.32 -12.77
C VAL A 18 0.50 -9.19 -11.52
N THR A 19 1.13 -10.36 -11.54
CA THR A 19 1.28 -11.20 -10.34
C THR A 19 2.29 -10.68 -9.31
N LEU A 20 3.13 -9.71 -9.68
CA LEU A 20 4.17 -9.12 -8.82
C LEU A 20 3.87 -7.67 -8.41
N SER A 21 2.90 -7.01 -9.06
CA SER A 21 2.59 -5.58 -8.92
C SER A 21 2.06 -5.16 -7.52
N PRO A 22 1.16 -5.90 -6.83
CA PRO A 22 0.67 -5.46 -5.51
C PRO A 22 1.75 -5.52 -4.41
N PHE A 23 2.84 -6.25 -4.64
CA PHE A 23 3.91 -6.44 -3.65
C PHE A 23 4.95 -5.31 -3.67
N LEU A 24 4.96 -4.45 -4.69
CA LEU A 24 5.89 -3.33 -4.78
C LEU A 24 5.63 -2.25 -3.70
N MET A 25 4.40 -2.09 -3.20
CA MET A 25 4.13 -1.09 -2.15
C MET A 25 4.75 -1.43 -0.78
N VAL A 26 4.93 -2.72 -0.44
CA VAL A 26 5.67 -3.14 0.76
C VAL A 26 7.19 -3.09 0.52
N ILE A 27 7.63 -3.14 -0.74
CA ILE A 27 9.04 -3.18 -1.14
C ILE A 27 9.73 -1.81 -1.09
N TYR A 28 9.01 -0.69 -1.19
CA TYR A 28 9.59 0.66 -1.12
C TYR A 28 9.64 1.31 0.27
N ALA A 29 9.08 0.67 1.31
CA ALA A 29 9.36 1.08 2.68
C ALA A 29 10.71 0.48 3.12
N GLN A 30 11.69 1.32 3.46
CA GLN A 30 12.87 0.85 4.19
C GLN A 30 12.37 0.19 5.49
N PRO A 31 12.73 -1.09 5.75
CA PRO A 31 12.32 -1.76 6.98
C PRO A 31 12.99 -1.04 8.15
N ASN A 32 12.17 -0.55 9.08
CA ASN A 32 12.64 0.18 10.26
C ASN A 32 12.88 -0.76 11.46
N SER A 33 12.64 -2.06 11.31
CA SER A 33 12.87 -3.08 12.33
C SER A 33 13.31 -4.43 11.75
N GLN A 34 14.05 -5.20 12.55
CA GLN A 34 14.49 -6.56 12.23
C GLN A 34 13.29 -7.49 11.94
N GLU A 35 12.16 -7.28 12.62
CA GLU A 35 10.94 -8.05 12.44
C GLU A 35 10.31 -7.84 11.05
N GLN A 36 10.31 -6.60 10.55
CA GLN A 36 9.85 -6.30 9.19
C GLN A 36 10.77 -6.90 8.12
N GLN A 37 12.07 -6.97 8.41
CA GLN A 37 13.04 -7.61 7.52
C GLN A 37 12.84 -9.13 7.47
N ASN A 38 12.63 -9.78 8.62
CA ASN A 38 12.35 -11.22 8.68
C ASN A 38 11.04 -11.60 7.95
N VAL A 39 9.98 -10.80 8.09
CA VAL A 39 8.72 -11.02 7.35
C VAL A 39 8.94 -10.90 5.85
N LYS A 40 9.71 -9.89 5.40
CA LYS A 40 10.07 -9.72 3.99
C LYS A 40 10.88 -10.90 3.46
N GLU A 41 11.84 -11.39 4.23
CA GLU A 41 12.66 -12.57 3.91
C GLU A 41 11.79 -13.82 3.71
N GLN A 42 10.91 -14.11 4.67
CA GLN A 42 9.97 -15.23 4.59
C GLN A 42 9.09 -15.14 3.34
N MET A 43 8.57 -13.95 3.01
CA MET A 43 7.75 -13.76 1.82
C MET A 43 8.51 -14.03 0.52
N PHE A 44 9.76 -13.57 0.39
CA PHE A 44 10.57 -13.85 -0.81
C PHE A 44 10.89 -15.34 -0.94
N MET A 45 11.17 -16.01 0.17
CA MET A 45 11.40 -17.46 0.18
C MET A 45 10.15 -18.23 -0.24
N GLU A 46 8.98 -17.85 0.28
CA GLU A 46 7.71 -18.47 -0.10
C GLU A 46 7.41 -18.32 -1.60
N ILE A 47 7.64 -17.14 -2.16
CA ILE A 47 7.47 -16.89 -3.60
C ILE A 47 8.45 -17.73 -4.42
N ALA A 48 9.68 -17.88 -3.95
CA ALA A 48 10.68 -18.69 -4.62
C ALA A 48 10.34 -20.18 -4.60
N ILE A 49 9.77 -20.68 -3.49
CA ILE A 49 9.25 -22.05 -3.38
C ILE A 49 8.08 -22.27 -4.34
N GLN A 50 7.13 -21.33 -4.44
CA GLN A 50 6.04 -21.43 -5.42
C GLN A 50 6.54 -21.43 -6.87
N ALA A 51 7.61 -20.68 -7.16
CA ALA A 51 8.24 -20.68 -8.48
C ALA A 51 8.90 -22.02 -8.79
N ARG A 52 9.57 -22.62 -7.79
CA ARG A 52 10.14 -23.97 -7.86
C ARG A 52 9.08 -25.02 -8.16
N GLU A 53 8.03 -25.09 -7.36
CA GLU A 53 6.95 -26.07 -7.50
C GLU A 53 6.37 -26.04 -8.92
N ARG A 54 6.10 -24.86 -9.47
CA ARG A 54 5.59 -24.72 -10.85
C ARG A 54 6.55 -25.20 -11.92
N ALA A 55 7.84 -24.93 -11.74
CA ALA A 55 8.85 -25.37 -12.70
C ALA A 55 8.96 -26.90 -12.71
N TYR A 56 8.87 -27.53 -11.52
CA TYR A 56 8.90 -28.97 -11.38
C TYR A 56 7.63 -29.68 -11.85
N GLU A 57 6.44 -29.14 -11.57
CA GLU A 57 5.19 -29.69 -12.11
C GLU A 57 5.18 -29.69 -13.64
N LEU A 58 5.67 -28.60 -14.27
CA LEU A 58 5.77 -28.55 -15.71
C LEU A 58 6.84 -29.52 -16.25
N ARG A 59 7.96 -29.69 -15.53
CA ARG A 59 8.97 -30.72 -15.84
C ARG A 59 8.34 -32.12 -15.82
N ASP A 60 7.52 -32.42 -14.83
CA ASP A 60 6.89 -33.73 -14.72
C ASP A 60 5.93 -33.97 -15.89
N ILE A 61 5.16 -32.96 -16.31
CA ILE A 61 4.34 -33.02 -17.54
C ILE A 61 5.22 -33.27 -18.77
N VAL A 62 6.37 -32.59 -18.90
CA VAL A 62 7.30 -32.83 -20.00
C VAL A 62 7.80 -34.27 -20.01
N ILE A 63 8.16 -34.80 -18.85
CA ILE A 63 8.64 -36.19 -18.74
C ILE A 63 7.51 -37.17 -19.07
N GLU A 64 6.27 -36.89 -18.67
CA GLU A 64 5.12 -37.73 -18.97
C GLU A 64 4.79 -37.74 -20.48
N GLU A 65 4.75 -36.58 -21.12
CA GLU A 65 4.33 -36.41 -22.51
C GLU A 65 5.44 -36.69 -23.53
N ILE A 66 6.69 -36.35 -23.19
CA ILE A 66 7.85 -36.40 -24.12
C ILE A 66 8.90 -37.43 -23.69
N GLY A 67 8.92 -37.83 -22.42
CA GLY A 67 9.83 -38.86 -21.88
C GLY A 67 11.14 -38.33 -21.30
N ASN A 68 11.58 -37.12 -21.66
CA ASN A 68 12.80 -36.51 -21.13
C ASN A 68 12.79 -34.98 -21.20
N ILE A 69 13.74 -34.34 -20.50
CA ILE A 69 14.05 -32.91 -20.64
C ILE A 69 15.51 -32.72 -21.08
N THR A 70 15.85 -31.53 -21.58
CA THR A 70 17.21 -31.20 -22.00
C THR A 70 18.11 -30.91 -20.80
N ASN A 71 19.42 -31.16 -20.95
CA ASN A 71 20.42 -30.85 -19.92
C ASN A 71 20.39 -29.36 -19.52
N GLU A 72 20.14 -28.46 -20.47
CA GLU A 72 20.01 -27.02 -20.18
C GLU A 72 18.89 -26.71 -19.18
N ILE A 73 17.76 -27.42 -19.26
CA ILE A 73 16.64 -27.24 -18.34
C ILE A 73 16.99 -27.81 -16.96
N GLU A 74 17.58 -29.01 -16.92
CA GLU A 74 17.98 -29.65 -15.66
C GLU A 74 19.05 -28.81 -14.93
N ASP A 75 20.03 -28.24 -15.66
CA ASP A 75 21.05 -27.34 -15.12
C ASP A 75 20.43 -26.08 -14.50
N LEU A 76 19.45 -25.46 -15.17
CA LEU A 76 18.74 -24.29 -14.65
C LEU A 76 17.98 -24.59 -13.35
N LEU A 77 17.35 -25.76 -13.25
CA LEU A 77 16.63 -26.18 -12.05
C LEU A 77 17.60 -26.46 -10.89
N ASN A 78 18.68 -27.20 -11.15
CA ASN A 78 19.70 -27.53 -10.14
C ASN A 78 20.40 -26.28 -9.60
N GLU A 79 20.74 -25.32 -10.49
CA GLU A 79 21.29 -24.03 -10.06
C GLU A 79 20.28 -23.25 -9.22
N ALA A 80 19.00 -23.25 -9.59
CA ALA A 80 17.95 -22.57 -8.85
C ALA A 80 17.74 -23.17 -7.45
N ASP A 81 17.75 -24.50 -7.33
CA ASP A 81 17.66 -25.21 -6.05
C ASP A 81 18.86 -24.89 -5.15
N THR A 82 20.06 -24.88 -5.71
CA THR A 82 21.29 -24.52 -4.99
C THR A 82 21.20 -23.10 -4.43
N LEU A 83 20.78 -22.13 -5.27
CA LEU A 83 20.58 -20.74 -4.86
C LEU A 83 19.49 -20.61 -3.80
N LEU A 84 18.39 -21.35 -3.92
CA LEU A 84 17.30 -21.30 -2.95
C LEU A 84 17.73 -21.84 -1.58
N ALA A 85 18.55 -22.90 -1.56
CA ALA A 85 19.06 -23.50 -0.33
C ALA A 85 19.97 -22.56 0.50
N GLU A 86 20.60 -21.58 -0.14
CA GLU A 86 21.43 -20.58 0.55
C GLU A 86 20.61 -19.61 1.43
N GLY A 87 19.27 -19.56 1.27
CA GLY A 87 18.35 -18.94 2.22
C GLY A 87 18.38 -17.41 2.35
N SER A 88 19.14 -16.69 1.52
CA SER A 88 19.15 -15.22 1.51
C SER A 88 18.20 -14.62 0.47
N ILE A 89 17.66 -13.41 0.71
CA ILE A 89 16.74 -12.74 -0.24
C ILE A 89 17.34 -12.64 -1.64
N GLN A 90 18.59 -12.21 -1.74
CA GLN A 90 19.23 -12.01 -3.04
C GLN A 90 19.32 -13.32 -3.81
N LYS A 91 19.61 -14.42 -3.11
CA LYS A 91 19.69 -15.76 -3.69
C LYS A 91 18.31 -16.32 -4.02
N ALA A 92 17.31 -16.07 -3.20
CA ALA A 92 15.90 -16.38 -3.51
C ALA A 92 15.43 -15.67 -4.79
N ILE A 93 15.78 -14.38 -4.97
CA ILE A 93 15.49 -13.64 -6.20
C ILE A 93 16.21 -14.24 -7.42
N GLN A 94 17.48 -14.62 -7.27
CA GLN A 94 18.24 -15.26 -8.34
C GLN A 94 17.65 -16.63 -8.70
N ALA A 95 17.32 -17.45 -7.70
CA ALA A 95 16.64 -18.73 -7.85
C ALA A 95 15.31 -18.58 -8.59
N MET A 96 14.47 -17.62 -8.20
CA MET A 96 13.21 -17.31 -8.90
C MET A 96 13.41 -17.01 -10.39
N ASN A 97 14.44 -16.24 -10.73
CA ASN A 97 14.74 -15.93 -12.13
C ASN A 97 15.17 -17.18 -12.91
N LYS A 98 15.93 -18.08 -12.27
CA LYS A 98 16.34 -19.36 -12.86
C LYS A 98 15.15 -20.30 -13.04
N TYR A 99 14.28 -20.48 -12.03
CA TYR A 99 13.02 -21.23 -12.18
C TYR A 99 12.14 -20.67 -13.29
N ARG A 100 12.02 -19.35 -13.40
CA ARG A 100 11.27 -18.71 -14.49
C ARG A 100 11.86 -19.02 -15.86
N ASN A 101 13.18 -19.09 -15.98
CA ASN A 101 13.83 -19.45 -17.23
C ASN A 101 13.62 -20.94 -17.54
N ALA A 102 13.84 -21.84 -16.59
CA ALA A 102 13.55 -23.26 -16.75
C ALA A 102 12.09 -23.49 -17.22
N TYR A 103 11.13 -22.84 -16.55
CA TYR A 103 9.71 -22.88 -16.89
C TYR A 103 9.44 -22.43 -18.34
N ARG A 104 10.09 -21.35 -18.82
CA ARG A 104 9.95 -20.92 -20.23
C ARG A 104 10.55 -21.92 -21.22
N HIS A 105 11.67 -22.56 -20.87
CA HIS A 105 12.30 -23.55 -21.74
C HIS A 105 11.43 -24.82 -21.81
N LEU A 106 10.91 -25.29 -20.67
CA LEU A 106 9.95 -26.40 -20.60
C LEU A 106 8.70 -26.14 -21.47
N HIS A 107 8.11 -24.94 -21.37
CA HIS A 107 6.97 -24.53 -22.20
C HIS A 107 7.26 -24.61 -23.70
N ARG A 108 8.39 -24.01 -24.13
CA ARG A 108 8.81 -24.08 -25.55
C ARG A 108 9.05 -25.51 -26.00
N TYR A 109 9.57 -26.35 -25.12
CA TYR A 109 9.85 -27.75 -25.42
C TYR A 109 8.56 -28.54 -25.65
N LEU A 110 7.51 -28.30 -24.85
CA LEU A 110 6.16 -28.86 -25.08
C LEU A 110 5.54 -28.37 -26.39
N GLU A 111 5.62 -27.07 -26.67
CA GLU A 111 5.12 -26.51 -27.93
C GLU A 111 5.81 -27.12 -29.15
N GLN A 112 7.13 -27.33 -29.10
CA GLN A 112 7.91 -27.94 -30.18
C GLN A 112 7.49 -29.38 -30.47
N HIS A 113 6.99 -30.10 -29.46
CA HIS A 113 6.52 -31.47 -29.58
C HIS A 113 5.00 -31.57 -29.79
N GLY A 114 4.31 -30.44 -29.98
CA GLY A 114 2.89 -30.41 -30.32
C GLY A 114 1.94 -30.69 -29.16
N VAL A 115 2.40 -30.59 -27.92
CA VAL A 115 1.57 -30.76 -26.72
C VAL A 115 0.82 -29.45 -26.43
N ASP A 116 -0.51 -29.47 -26.46
CA ASP A 116 -1.34 -28.29 -26.15
C ASP A 116 -1.52 -28.12 -24.64
N ILE A 117 -0.69 -27.24 -24.08
CA ILE A 117 -0.75 -26.83 -22.67
C ILE A 117 -1.37 -25.45 -22.47
N GLU A 118 -1.82 -24.75 -23.52
CA GLU A 118 -2.34 -23.38 -23.41
C GLU A 118 -3.61 -23.31 -22.54
N ALA A 119 -4.55 -24.25 -22.75
CA ALA A 119 -5.81 -24.26 -22.02
C ALA A 119 -5.67 -24.67 -20.54
N PRO A 120 -4.94 -25.76 -20.19
CA PRO A 120 -4.68 -26.12 -18.80
C PRO A 120 -3.93 -25.03 -18.02
N GLU A 121 -2.93 -24.40 -18.63
CA GLU A 121 -2.12 -23.36 -17.97
C GLU A 121 -2.91 -22.06 -17.80
N LYS A 122 -3.72 -21.68 -18.78
CA LYS A 122 -4.63 -20.53 -18.65
C LYS A 122 -5.66 -20.77 -17.54
N ALA A 123 -6.21 -21.98 -17.45
CA ALA A 123 -7.11 -22.37 -16.36
C ALA A 123 -6.43 -22.25 -14.99
N ARG A 124 -5.23 -22.81 -14.85
CA ARG A 124 -4.42 -22.73 -13.63
C ARG A 124 -4.08 -21.29 -13.25
N GLY A 125 -3.70 -20.47 -14.23
CA GLY A 125 -3.41 -19.04 -14.04
C GLY A 125 -4.62 -18.27 -13.49
N ILE A 126 -5.83 -18.57 -13.98
CA ILE A 126 -7.07 -17.98 -13.46
C ILE A 126 -7.35 -18.42 -12.03
N LEU A 127 -7.24 -19.71 -11.70
CA LEU A 127 -7.43 -20.21 -10.33
C LEU A 127 -6.50 -19.52 -9.33
N VAL A 128 -5.22 -19.36 -9.68
CA VAL A 128 -4.25 -18.62 -8.86
C VAL A 128 -4.70 -17.17 -8.67
N ALA A 129 -5.16 -16.51 -9.74
CA ALA A 129 -5.60 -15.13 -9.68
C ALA A 129 -6.88 -14.96 -8.84
N ILE A 130 -7.82 -15.91 -8.91
CA ILE A 130 -9.01 -15.98 -8.05
C ILE A 130 -8.60 -16.06 -6.58
N ASN A 131 -7.75 -17.02 -6.22
CA ASN A 131 -7.29 -17.21 -4.84
C ASN A 131 -6.61 -15.95 -4.27
N ARG A 132 -5.74 -15.31 -5.06
CA ARG A 132 -5.09 -14.05 -4.67
C ARG A 132 -6.09 -12.90 -4.49
N THR A 133 -7.13 -12.89 -5.32
CA THR A 133 -8.16 -11.86 -5.25
C THR A 133 -9.02 -12.05 -4.00
N TYR A 134 -9.32 -13.30 -3.60
CA TYR A 134 -9.91 -13.61 -2.29
C TYR A 134 -9.05 -13.08 -1.13
N THR A 135 -7.74 -13.35 -1.12
CA THR A 135 -6.85 -12.84 -0.05
C THR A 135 -6.83 -11.30 0.02
N ARG A 136 -6.83 -10.62 -1.13
CA ARG A 136 -6.93 -9.15 -1.17
C ARG A 136 -8.25 -8.64 -0.61
N MET A 137 -9.35 -9.27 -0.99
CA MET A 137 -10.70 -8.96 -0.51
C MET A 137 -10.80 -9.12 1.01
N GLU A 138 -10.24 -10.21 1.56
CA GLU A 138 -10.21 -10.46 3.00
C GLU A 138 -9.46 -9.35 3.77
N ARG A 139 -8.27 -8.94 3.29
CA ARG A 139 -7.50 -7.84 3.89
C ARG A 139 -8.30 -6.53 3.92
N LEU A 140 -9.00 -6.21 2.82
CA LEU A 140 -9.84 -5.02 2.76
C LEU A 140 -11.03 -5.12 3.70
N ASN A 141 -11.69 -6.28 3.75
CA ASN A 141 -12.80 -6.52 4.66
C ASN A 141 -12.37 -6.31 6.13
N ASN A 142 -11.21 -6.87 6.51
CA ASN A 142 -10.64 -6.67 7.85
C ASN A 142 -10.34 -5.20 8.14
N THR A 143 -9.84 -4.47 7.16
CA THR A 143 -9.55 -3.03 7.30
C THR A 143 -10.84 -2.21 7.49
N ILE A 144 -11.86 -2.45 6.66
CA ILE A 144 -13.16 -1.78 6.76
C ILE A 144 -13.82 -2.09 8.11
N ASN A 145 -13.78 -3.35 8.55
CA ASN A 145 -14.34 -3.77 9.84
C ASN A 145 -13.60 -3.11 11.01
N ALA A 146 -12.27 -3.01 10.95
CA ALA A 146 -11.48 -2.30 11.94
C ALA A 146 -11.90 -0.83 12.03
N VAL A 147 -12.01 -0.13 10.89
CA VAL A 147 -12.49 1.26 10.87
C VAL A 147 -13.88 1.38 11.47
N ASN A 148 -14.83 0.55 11.04
CA ASN A 148 -16.20 0.57 11.56
C ASN A 148 -16.25 0.31 13.08
N SER A 149 -15.43 -0.62 13.60
CA SER A 149 -15.39 -0.91 15.04
C SER A 149 -14.87 0.25 15.89
N THR A 150 -14.06 1.12 15.29
CA THR A 150 -13.52 2.33 15.95
C THR A 150 -14.40 3.56 15.76
N LEU A 151 -15.41 3.49 14.88
CA LEU A 151 -16.29 4.61 14.57
C LEU A 151 -17.41 4.70 15.63
N GLY A 152 -17.29 5.68 16.52
CA GLY A 152 -18.35 5.98 17.49
C GLY A 152 -19.50 6.78 16.86
N GLU A 153 -20.73 6.51 17.28
CA GLU A 153 -21.93 7.25 16.83
C GLU A 153 -21.89 8.74 17.20
N THR A 154 -21.11 9.09 18.23
CA THR A 154 -20.88 10.48 18.65
C THR A 154 -19.80 11.18 17.82
N ASP A 155 -19.14 10.48 16.88
CA ASP A 155 -18.21 11.13 15.96
C ASP A 155 -19.02 12.14 15.12
N PRO A 156 -18.60 13.43 15.05
CA PRO A 156 -19.31 14.44 14.26
C PRO A 156 -19.49 14.07 12.78
N ASN A 157 -18.79 13.04 12.32
CA ASN A 157 -18.68 12.63 10.93
C ASN A 157 -19.08 11.17 10.73
N TYR A 158 -19.71 10.59 11.77
CA TYR A 158 -20.29 9.25 11.75
C TYR A 158 -21.05 9.00 10.45
N GLY A 159 -21.99 9.89 10.09
CA GLY A 159 -22.82 9.72 8.89
C GLY A 159 -22.01 9.62 7.59
N GLN A 160 -21.04 10.51 7.37
CA GLN A 160 -20.26 10.50 6.14
C GLN A 160 -19.30 9.31 6.05
N VAL A 161 -18.59 9.00 7.15
CA VAL A 161 -17.72 7.83 7.21
C VAL A 161 -18.54 6.55 7.04
N LYS A 162 -19.72 6.47 7.66
CA LYS A 162 -20.65 5.35 7.52
C LYS A 162 -21.07 5.12 6.08
N THR A 163 -21.43 6.17 5.33
CA THR A 163 -21.75 6.05 3.90
C THR A 163 -20.61 5.47 3.09
N TYR A 164 -19.36 5.88 3.34
CA TYR A 164 -18.20 5.30 2.65
C TYR A 164 -17.93 3.84 3.07
N LEU A 165 -18.12 3.49 4.34
CA LEU A 165 -18.02 2.11 4.80
C LEU A 165 -19.07 1.20 4.12
N GLU A 166 -20.32 1.66 4.04
CA GLU A 166 -21.42 0.98 3.35
C GLU A 166 -21.13 0.80 1.86
N TRP A 167 -20.62 1.85 1.20
CA TRP A 167 -20.17 1.74 -0.18
C TRP A 167 -19.04 0.72 -0.34
N GLY A 168 -18.06 0.72 0.57
CA GLY A 168 -16.98 -0.25 0.59
C GLY A 168 -17.47 -1.70 0.74
N TRP A 169 -18.35 -1.96 1.70
CA TRP A 169 -18.93 -3.29 1.90
C TRP A 169 -19.80 -3.75 0.73
N GLY A 170 -20.58 -2.85 0.13
CA GLY A 170 -21.39 -3.16 -1.05
C GLY A 170 -20.51 -3.69 -2.19
N ASN A 171 -19.43 -2.98 -2.50
CA ASN A 171 -18.46 -3.42 -3.50
C ASN A 171 -17.77 -4.73 -3.13
N LEU A 172 -17.37 -4.93 -1.87
CA LEU A 172 -16.77 -6.21 -1.46
C LEU A 172 -17.75 -7.38 -1.56
N THR A 173 -19.04 -7.14 -1.32
CA THR A 173 -20.11 -8.14 -1.50
C THR A 173 -20.22 -8.54 -2.96
N GLU A 174 -20.32 -7.56 -3.86
CA GLU A 174 -20.37 -7.84 -5.30
C GLU A 174 -19.08 -8.50 -5.82
N ALA A 175 -17.92 -8.14 -5.26
CA ALA A 175 -16.65 -8.79 -5.59
C ALA A 175 -16.66 -10.27 -5.16
N ALA A 176 -17.20 -10.58 -3.98
CA ALA A 176 -17.31 -11.94 -3.49
C ALA A 176 -18.21 -12.81 -4.38
N ASP A 177 -19.35 -12.27 -4.83
CA ASP A 177 -20.26 -12.94 -5.75
C ASP A 177 -19.60 -13.23 -7.10
N ASN A 178 -18.91 -12.23 -7.67
CA ASN A 178 -18.16 -12.41 -8.91
C ASN A 178 -17.03 -13.45 -8.75
N LEU A 179 -16.28 -13.44 -7.66
CA LEU A 179 -15.24 -14.46 -7.42
C LEU A 179 -15.84 -15.85 -7.28
N LYS A 180 -17.00 -15.98 -6.62
CA LYS A 180 -17.72 -17.26 -6.50
C LYS A 180 -18.10 -17.80 -7.88
N LEU A 181 -18.67 -16.95 -8.76
CA LEU A 181 -19.00 -17.33 -10.14
C LEU A 181 -17.76 -17.69 -10.95
N ALA A 182 -16.68 -16.93 -10.80
CA ALA A 182 -15.40 -17.22 -11.46
C ALA A 182 -14.86 -18.59 -11.03
N ASN A 183 -14.85 -18.86 -9.74
CA ASN A 183 -14.37 -20.12 -9.17
C ASN A 183 -15.22 -21.31 -9.63
N GLN A 184 -16.55 -21.21 -9.54
CA GLN A 184 -17.48 -22.26 -10.01
C GLN A 184 -17.25 -22.61 -11.48
N SER A 185 -16.99 -21.62 -12.32
CA SER A 185 -16.76 -21.81 -13.76
C SER A 185 -15.48 -22.57 -14.08
N MET A 186 -14.51 -22.57 -13.17
CA MET A 186 -13.27 -23.32 -13.30
C MET A 186 -13.43 -24.82 -13.00
N TYR A 187 -14.52 -25.22 -12.34
CA TYR A 187 -14.83 -26.63 -12.03
C TYR A 187 -15.85 -27.26 -12.98
N LEU A 188 -16.18 -26.58 -14.09
CA LEU A 188 -16.99 -27.17 -15.17
C LEU A 188 -16.13 -28.11 -16.03
N GLU A 189 -16.76 -29.07 -16.71
CA GLU A 189 -16.10 -29.96 -17.67
C GLU A 189 -16.65 -29.72 -19.10
N PRO A 190 -15.90 -29.04 -19.99
CA PRO A 190 -14.61 -28.39 -19.77
C PRO A 190 -14.72 -27.05 -19.01
N PRO A 191 -13.64 -26.55 -18.37
CA PRO A 191 -13.67 -25.28 -17.64
C PRO A 191 -14.03 -24.08 -18.54
N ASN A 192 -14.89 -23.20 -18.05
CA ASN A 192 -15.26 -21.98 -18.78
C ASN A 192 -14.31 -20.82 -18.43
N ILE A 193 -13.11 -20.89 -19.02
CA ILE A 193 -12.01 -19.94 -18.83
C ILE A 193 -12.42 -18.48 -19.13
N THR A 194 -13.20 -18.26 -20.19
CA THR A 194 -13.61 -16.92 -20.61
C THR A 194 -14.55 -16.28 -19.58
N TRP A 195 -15.53 -17.04 -19.11
CA TRP A 195 -16.46 -16.57 -18.08
C TRP A 195 -15.75 -16.34 -16.75
N ALA A 196 -14.84 -17.24 -16.37
CA ALA A 196 -14.04 -17.08 -15.16
C ALA A 196 -13.16 -15.82 -15.20
N ALA A 197 -12.51 -15.55 -16.33
CA ALA A 197 -11.71 -14.34 -16.51
C ALA A 197 -12.55 -13.05 -16.47
N HIS A 198 -13.75 -13.07 -17.05
CA HIS A 198 -14.67 -11.93 -17.00
C HIS A 198 -15.10 -11.60 -15.56
N ASN A 199 -15.61 -12.59 -14.82
CA ASN A 199 -16.03 -12.39 -13.44
C ASN A 199 -14.86 -12.01 -12.51
N LEU A 200 -13.68 -12.59 -12.72
CA LEU A 200 -12.47 -12.16 -11.99
C LEU A 200 -12.13 -10.68 -12.26
N THR A 201 -12.38 -10.18 -13.48
CA THR A 201 -12.16 -8.78 -13.82
C THR A 201 -13.14 -7.86 -13.10
N GLU A 202 -14.44 -8.21 -13.09
CA GLU A 202 -15.46 -7.46 -12.36
C GLU A 202 -15.20 -7.47 -10.84
N ALA A 203 -14.79 -8.60 -10.28
CA ALA A 203 -14.36 -8.66 -8.88
C ALA A 203 -13.20 -7.71 -8.57
N ASN A 204 -12.21 -7.64 -9.46
CA ASN A 204 -11.08 -6.73 -9.28
C ASN A 204 -11.49 -5.26 -9.36
N LYS A 205 -12.43 -4.90 -10.23
CA LYS A 205 -13.01 -3.55 -10.33
C LYS A 205 -13.69 -3.17 -9.01
N ASN A 206 -14.57 -4.02 -8.50
CA ASN A 206 -15.25 -3.76 -7.23
C ASN A 206 -14.28 -3.68 -6.05
N ILE A 207 -13.21 -4.48 -6.03
CA ILE A 207 -12.14 -4.34 -5.04
C ILE A 207 -11.44 -2.97 -5.13
N GLN A 208 -11.25 -2.41 -6.33
CA GLN A 208 -10.67 -1.07 -6.50
C GLN A 208 -11.61 0.02 -5.96
N GLU A 209 -12.91 -0.10 -6.20
CA GLU A 209 -13.91 0.83 -5.65
C GLU A 209 -13.98 0.77 -4.11
N ALA A 210 -13.92 -0.44 -3.52
CA ALA A 210 -13.80 -0.58 -2.06
C ALA A 210 -12.52 0.08 -1.52
N HIS A 211 -11.42 0.00 -2.26
CA HIS A 211 -10.17 0.68 -1.90
C HIS A 211 -10.27 2.21 -2.01
N ALA A 212 -11.04 2.71 -2.98
CA ALA A 212 -11.34 4.14 -3.13
C ALA A 212 -12.16 4.66 -1.96
N ALA A 213 -13.15 3.90 -1.48
CA ALA A 213 -13.91 4.23 -0.28
C ALA A 213 -13.00 4.41 0.95
N LEU A 214 -12.06 3.48 1.18
CA LEU A 214 -11.08 3.60 2.25
C LEU A 214 -10.18 4.84 2.09
N LYS A 215 -9.79 5.19 0.86
CA LYS A 215 -9.01 6.39 0.59
C LYS A 215 -9.78 7.65 0.97
N LEU A 216 -11.07 7.72 0.67
CA LEU A 216 -11.92 8.85 1.06
C LEU A 216 -12.02 8.98 2.58
N ILE A 217 -12.18 7.86 3.29
CA ILE A 217 -12.18 7.85 4.76
C ILE A 217 -10.84 8.38 5.30
N ALA A 218 -9.71 7.94 4.73
CA ALA A 218 -8.38 8.36 5.14
C ALA A 218 -8.12 9.86 4.89
N CYS A 219 -8.45 10.37 3.70
CA CYS A 219 -8.33 11.79 3.37
C CYS A 219 -9.17 12.65 4.32
N TRP A 220 -10.41 12.22 4.57
CA TRP A 220 -11.33 12.95 5.42
C TRP A 220 -10.87 12.95 6.90
N THR A 221 -10.47 11.80 7.44
CA THR A 221 -9.94 11.72 8.81
C THR A 221 -8.66 12.52 9.01
N ASN A 222 -7.78 12.58 8.00
CA ASN A 222 -6.59 13.42 8.03
C ASN A 222 -6.95 14.90 8.09
N HIS A 223 -7.88 15.36 7.26
CA HIS A 223 -8.35 16.75 7.26
C HIS A 223 -8.90 17.17 8.61
N TRP A 224 -9.72 16.32 9.23
CA TRP A 224 -10.27 16.58 10.56
C TRP A 224 -9.19 16.62 11.65
N ARG A 225 -8.22 15.70 11.63
CA ARG A 225 -7.10 15.69 12.57
C ARG A 225 -6.27 16.97 12.47
N ILE A 226 -5.97 17.42 11.26
CA ILE A 226 -5.28 18.69 11.00
C ILE A 226 -6.09 19.84 11.59
N ARG A 227 -7.38 19.94 11.27
CA ARG A 227 -8.26 21.01 11.78
C ARG A 227 -8.30 21.05 13.31
N ASN A 228 -8.41 19.90 13.97
CA ASN A 228 -8.44 19.83 15.43
C ASN A 228 -7.12 20.26 16.07
N PHE A 229 -6.00 19.81 15.51
CA PHE A 229 -4.68 20.18 16.01
C PHE A 229 -4.43 21.68 15.84
N LEU A 230 -4.79 22.24 14.68
CA LEU A 230 -4.77 23.68 14.44
C LEU A 230 -5.68 24.43 15.41
N GLY A 231 -6.85 23.89 15.76
CA GLY A 231 -7.72 24.46 16.79
C GLY A 231 -7.05 24.50 18.18
N ALA A 232 -6.27 23.48 18.54
CA ALA A 232 -5.50 23.48 19.79
C ALA A 232 -4.32 24.47 19.76
N LEU A 233 -3.65 24.61 18.61
CA LEU A 233 -2.62 25.63 18.40
C LEU A 233 -3.21 27.04 18.50
N ASN A 234 -4.39 27.27 17.91
CA ASN A 234 -5.09 28.54 18.00
C ASN A 234 -5.37 28.93 19.45
N ARG A 235 -5.90 27.99 20.25
CA ARG A 235 -6.11 28.23 21.70
C ARG A 235 -4.81 28.55 22.44
N THR A 236 -3.69 27.97 22.02
CA THR A 236 -2.38 28.27 22.61
C THR A 236 -1.91 29.67 22.22
N ARG A 237 -2.08 30.07 20.96
CA ARG A 237 -1.84 31.43 20.49
C ARG A 237 -2.67 32.47 21.26
N GLU A 238 -3.97 32.24 21.44
CA GLU A 238 -4.82 33.17 22.20
C GLU A 238 -4.39 33.27 23.67
N ARG A 239 -3.96 32.17 24.30
CA ARG A 239 -3.39 32.22 25.66
C ARG A 239 -2.11 33.07 25.73
N ILE A 240 -1.23 32.95 24.74
CA ILE A 240 -0.02 33.77 24.66
C ILE A 240 -0.38 35.25 24.48
N ARG A 241 -1.34 35.55 23.59
CA ARG A 241 -1.83 36.92 23.37
C ARG A 241 -2.34 37.55 24.67
N VAL A 242 -3.19 36.83 25.42
CA VAL A 242 -3.70 37.31 26.72
C VAL A 242 -2.54 37.57 27.69
N ARG A 243 -1.56 36.66 27.80
CA ARG A 243 -0.38 36.87 28.67
C ARG A 243 0.44 38.09 28.28
N ILE A 244 0.62 38.34 26.98
CA ILE A 244 1.32 39.54 26.49
C ILE A 244 0.57 40.79 26.95
N GLN A 245 -0.76 40.81 26.79
CA GLN A 245 -1.59 41.95 27.20
C GLN A 245 -1.53 42.20 28.72
N GLU A 246 -1.58 41.14 29.53
CA GLU A 246 -1.42 41.22 30.99
C GLU A 246 -0.05 41.79 31.38
N ARG A 247 1.01 41.39 30.66
CA ARG A 247 2.39 41.83 30.94
C ARG A 247 2.67 43.26 30.49
N LEU A 248 2.02 43.73 29.43
CA LEU A 248 2.14 45.13 29.01
C LEU A 248 1.62 46.13 30.06
N GLN A 249 0.80 45.67 31.02
CA GLN A 249 0.34 46.48 32.15
C GLN A 249 1.36 46.53 33.30
N GLN A 250 2.41 45.72 33.25
CA GLN A 250 3.43 45.63 34.31
C GLN A 250 4.59 46.60 33.98
N GLU A 251 5.04 47.35 34.99
CA GLU A 251 6.19 48.24 34.83
C GLU A 251 7.45 47.43 34.49
N GLY A 252 8.22 47.92 33.50
CA GLY A 252 9.50 47.33 33.11
C GLY A 252 9.43 46.19 32.07
N PHE A 253 8.25 45.74 31.65
CA PHE A 253 8.15 44.73 30.58
C PHE A 253 8.44 45.34 29.20
N ASN A 254 9.47 44.84 28.52
CA ASN A 254 9.85 45.28 27.18
C ASN A 254 9.50 44.20 26.12
N LEU A 255 8.31 44.32 25.54
CA LEU A 255 7.83 43.42 24.49
C LEU A 255 8.72 43.47 23.23
N THR A 256 9.24 44.64 22.87
CA THR A 256 10.13 44.82 21.71
C THR A 256 11.37 43.95 21.83
N ALA A 257 12.00 43.90 23.02
CA ALA A 257 13.18 43.06 23.26
C ALA A 257 12.89 41.55 23.24
N VAL A 258 11.64 41.13 23.48
CA VAL A 258 11.20 39.73 23.31
C VAL A 258 11.04 39.42 21.83
N LEU A 259 10.36 40.29 21.09
CA LEU A 259 10.10 40.12 19.66
C LEU A 259 11.40 40.12 18.85
N GLU A 260 12.30 41.08 19.08
CA GLU A 260 13.59 41.17 18.40
C GLU A 260 14.44 39.91 18.60
N LYS A 261 14.43 39.33 19.81
CA LYS A 261 15.17 38.09 20.11
C LYS A 261 14.64 36.90 19.32
N LEU A 262 13.34 36.89 19.03
CA LEU A 262 12.68 35.88 18.23
C LEU A 262 12.69 36.20 16.72
N GLY A 263 13.33 37.30 16.32
CA GLY A 263 13.43 37.72 14.93
C GLY A 263 12.21 38.44 14.38
N TYR A 264 11.35 38.98 15.24
CA TYR A 264 10.14 39.71 14.85
C TYR A 264 10.29 41.21 15.07
N THR A 265 9.82 42.00 14.10
CA THR A 265 9.77 43.47 14.18
C THR A 265 8.56 43.98 14.96
N SER A 266 7.48 43.20 15.02
CA SER A 266 6.26 43.54 15.76
C SER A 266 5.48 42.28 16.16
N LEU A 267 4.54 42.45 17.10
CA LEU A 267 3.61 41.38 17.49
C LEU A 267 2.69 40.99 16.33
N GLU A 268 2.36 41.95 15.47
CA GLU A 268 1.55 41.72 14.28
C GLU A 268 2.29 40.79 13.29
N ASP A 269 3.60 41.00 13.08
CA ASP A 269 4.40 40.14 12.21
C ASP A 269 4.44 38.69 12.70
N PHE A 270 4.57 38.50 14.02
CA PHE A 270 4.48 37.18 14.64
C PHE A 270 3.11 36.53 14.40
N HIS A 271 2.02 37.27 14.61
CA HIS A 271 0.67 36.75 14.39
C HIS A 271 0.41 36.40 12.93
N GLN A 272 0.83 37.27 12.00
CA GLN A 272 0.69 37.05 10.56
C GLN A 272 1.45 35.81 10.09
N GLU A 273 2.66 35.57 10.59
CA GLU A 273 3.40 34.35 10.24
C GLU A 273 2.67 33.10 10.73
N ILE A 274 2.18 33.11 11.98
CA ILE A 274 1.42 31.98 12.53
C ILE A 274 0.12 31.76 11.75
N ASP A 275 -0.61 32.82 11.41
CA ASP A 275 -1.83 32.74 10.59
C ASP A 275 -1.54 32.18 9.20
N ALA A 276 -0.47 32.62 8.54
CA ALA A 276 -0.05 32.11 7.25
C ALA A 276 0.28 30.61 7.31
N LEU A 277 1.05 30.17 8.32
CA LEU A 277 1.36 28.75 8.53
C LEU A 277 0.11 27.92 8.83
N MET A 278 -0.81 28.45 9.65
CA MET A 278 -2.07 27.76 9.97
C MET A 278 -2.95 27.61 8.74
N GLU A 279 -3.01 28.62 7.87
CA GLU A 279 -3.79 28.57 6.64
C GLU A 279 -3.16 27.62 5.62
N ASN A 280 -1.84 27.64 5.46
CA ASN A 280 -1.11 26.69 4.63
C ASN A 280 -1.38 25.23 5.07
N ALA A 281 -1.29 24.97 6.39
CA ALA A 281 -1.56 23.65 6.95
C ALA A 281 -2.99 23.15 6.67
N LYS A 282 -4.00 24.03 6.62
CA LYS A 282 -5.39 23.66 6.29
C LYS A 282 -5.58 23.28 4.83
N GLN A 283 -4.79 23.88 3.93
CA GLN A 283 -4.92 23.69 2.48
C GLN A 283 -4.18 22.44 1.99
N LYS A 284 -3.28 21.89 2.81
CA LYS A 284 -2.51 20.69 2.48
C LYS A 284 -3.38 19.43 2.54
N MET A 285 -3.48 18.74 1.41
CA MET A 285 -4.13 17.42 1.32
C MET A 285 -3.22 16.29 1.86
N GLU A 286 -1.90 16.49 1.82
CA GLU A 286 -0.92 15.52 2.31
C GLU A 286 -0.61 15.76 3.79
N ILE A 287 -0.90 14.74 4.62
CA ILE A 287 -0.75 14.85 6.08
C ILE A 287 0.69 15.13 6.51
N ARG A 288 1.69 14.61 5.77
CA ARG A 288 3.11 14.82 6.09
C ARG A 288 3.48 16.29 6.01
N GLU A 289 3.03 16.96 4.97
CA GLU A 289 3.31 18.38 4.76
C GLU A 289 2.58 19.25 5.78
N ALA A 290 1.34 18.90 6.12
CA ALA A 290 0.57 19.61 7.14
C ALA A 290 1.19 19.46 8.53
N VAL A 291 1.74 18.27 8.84
CA VAL A 291 2.44 18.01 10.11
C VAL A 291 3.68 18.88 10.27
N GLN A 292 4.43 19.15 9.19
CA GLN A 292 5.60 20.01 9.25
C GLN A 292 5.24 21.46 9.60
N ASP A 293 4.18 22.01 9.01
CA ASP A 293 3.69 23.36 9.34
C ASP A 293 3.20 23.40 10.80
N MET A 294 2.41 22.40 11.21
CA MET A 294 1.92 22.29 12.59
C MET A 294 3.04 22.19 13.62
N TRP A 295 4.14 21.51 13.29
CA TRP A 295 5.33 21.44 14.15
C TRP A 295 6.04 22.79 14.25
N THR A 296 6.20 23.48 13.11
CA THR A 296 6.77 24.83 13.05
C THR A 296 5.96 25.84 13.87
N ILE A 297 4.62 25.82 13.74
CA ILE A 297 3.73 26.66 14.54
C ILE A 297 3.92 26.38 16.03
N ARG A 298 3.95 25.10 16.41
CA ARG A 298 4.11 24.70 17.81
C ARG A 298 5.42 25.22 18.40
N GLU A 299 6.53 25.10 17.69
CA GLU A 299 7.83 25.54 18.20
C GLU A 299 7.87 27.06 18.36
N LYS A 300 7.40 27.82 17.36
CA LYS A 300 7.31 29.29 17.45
C LYS A 300 6.44 29.77 18.62
N LEU A 301 5.27 29.14 18.82
CA LEU A 301 4.42 29.43 19.98
C LEU A 301 5.13 29.09 21.31
N ARG A 302 5.88 27.99 21.35
CA ARG A 302 6.62 27.57 22.55
C ARG A 302 7.77 28.52 22.87
N GLU A 303 8.54 28.93 21.87
CA GLU A 303 9.63 29.91 22.01
C GLU A 303 9.11 31.25 22.54
N MET A 304 8.02 31.76 21.98
CA MET A 304 7.35 32.96 22.49
C MET A 304 6.94 32.77 23.96
N ASP A 305 6.30 31.65 24.31
CA ASP A 305 5.87 31.43 25.68
C ASP A 305 7.04 31.33 26.67
N LEU A 306 8.15 30.70 26.27
CA LEU A 306 9.38 30.59 27.06
C LEU A 306 10.06 31.95 27.25
N GLU A 307 10.14 32.78 26.21
CA GLU A 307 10.74 34.12 26.34
C GLU A 307 9.92 35.03 27.23
N LEU A 308 8.59 34.91 27.18
CA LEU A 308 7.73 35.56 28.16
C LEU A 308 8.09 35.04 29.57
N GLN A 309 8.21 33.74 29.80
CA GLN A 309 8.53 33.20 31.14
C GLN A 309 9.93 33.61 31.66
N ASN A 310 10.98 33.53 30.85
CA ASN A 310 12.37 33.71 31.28
C ASN A 310 12.69 35.14 31.72
N ARG A 311 12.05 36.16 31.13
CA ARG A 311 12.28 37.57 31.53
C ARG A 311 11.62 37.97 32.87
N TRP A 312 10.97 37.02 33.55
CA TRP A 312 10.46 37.22 34.92
C TRP A 312 11.45 36.78 36.00
N GLN A 313 12.38 35.86 35.71
CA GLN A 313 13.35 35.38 36.72
C GLN A 313 14.63 36.23 36.82
N GLY A 314 14.77 37.25 35.96
CA GLY A 314 15.98 38.09 35.85
C GLY A 314 15.81 39.55 36.28
N SER A 315 14.68 39.90 36.89
CA SER A 315 14.36 41.22 37.46
C SER A 315 14.19 41.12 38.97
#